data_AF-A0A1C0YIP7-F1
#
_entry.id   AF-A0A1C0YIP7-F1
#
_cell.length_a   1.000
_cell.length_b   1.000
_cell.length_c   1.000
_cell.angle_alpha   90.00
_cell.angle_beta   90.00
_cell.angle_gamma   90.00
#
_symmetry.space_group_name_H-M   'P 1'
#
loop_
_entity.id
_entity.type
_entity.pdbx_description
1 polymer ?
#
loop_
_entity_poly.entity_id
_entity_poly.type
_entity_poly.pdbx_seq_one_letter_code
_entity_poly.pdbx_strand_id
1 'polypeptide(L)'
;MMKRFWLGTLLSTTLLLTACSNTNDDIIVSSTLGDLTQQQFYEEMLEIAGPSMLEQIITQQLLEEKYSVSEEEVTTEFETLKESYGDTFAETIEANGLTEESLRANIYFSLLRDKAVTASGQDFDTLMADLLEQSEVTIEHPDLQHIFEKYTQPAEKAENEE
;
A
#
# COMPACT_ATOMS: atom_id res chain seq x y z
N MET A 1 -17.14 18.83 76.72
CA MET A 1 -16.83 17.40 76.92
C MET A 1 -17.73 16.65 75.92
N MET A 2 -17.32 15.93 74.86
CA MET A 2 -16.04 15.35 74.35
C MET A 2 -15.97 15.64 72.81
N LYS A 3 -14.85 15.76 72.04
CA LYS A 3 -13.68 14.89 71.72
C LYS A 3 -14.06 13.61 70.93
N ARG A 4 -13.62 13.33 69.68
CA ARG A 4 -12.92 14.07 68.56
C ARG A 4 -12.99 13.22 67.24
N PHE A 5 -12.49 13.73 66.09
CA PHE A 5 -12.34 13.11 64.73
C PHE A 5 -13.64 13.17 63.87
N TRP A 6 -13.60 13.31 62.53
CA TRP A 6 -12.69 12.72 61.53
C TRP A 6 -12.20 13.63 60.38
N LEU A 7 -11.08 13.21 59.79
CA LEU A 7 -10.46 13.69 58.55
C LEU A 7 -11.15 13.01 57.34
N GLY A 8 -11.44 13.75 56.28
CA GLY A 8 -11.99 13.23 55.03
C GLY A 8 -11.27 13.83 53.83
N THR A 9 -10.33 13.07 53.26
CA THR A 9 -9.55 13.46 52.08
C THR A 9 -10.45 13.62 50.85
N LEU A 10 -10.33 14.75 50.16
CA LEU A 10 -10.89 14.89 48.82
C LEU A 10 -10.15 13.90 47.90
N LEU A 11 -10.83 12.85 47.48
CA LEU A 11 -10.31 11.92 46.48
C LEU A 11 -10.14 12.70 45.17
N SER A 12 -8.89 13.08 44.88
CA SER A 12 -8.52 13.51 43.54
C SER A 12 -8.79 12.32 42.62
N THR A 13 -9.81 12.44 41.78
CA THR A 13 -10.10 11.45 40.75
C THR A 13 -8.92 11.46 39.79
N THR A 14 -7.94 10.59 40.02
CA THR A 14 -7.00 10.22 38.98
C THR A 14 -7.85 9.67 37.85
N LEU A 15 -7.96 10.46 36.78
CA LEU A 15 -8.26 9.91 35.47
C LEU A 15 -7.17 8.88 35.22
N LEU A 16 -7.50 7.62 35.51
CA LEU A 16 -6.87 6.50 34.84
C LEU A 16 -7.18 6.76 33.37
N LEU A 17 -6.20 7.33 32.66
CA LEU A 17 -6.15 7.13 31.22
C LEU A 17 -6.07 5.61 31.07
N THR A 18 -7.22 5.00 30.79
CA THR A 18 -7.26 3.70 30.15
C THR A 18 -6.41 3.86 28.92
N ALA A 19 -5.20 3.27 28.95
CA ALA A 19 -4.38 3.17 27.76
C ALA A 19 -5.28 2.61 26.66
N CYS A 20 -5.48 3.36 25.58
CA CYS A 20 -6.27 2.89 24.46
C CYS A 20 -5.59 1.63 23.94
N SER A 21 -6.21 0.48 24.19
CA SER A 21 -5.73 -0.83 23.77
C SER A 21 -5.98 -1.01 22.26
N ASN A 22 -5.25 -0.23 21.46
CA ASN A 22 -5.01 -0.43 20.04
C ASN A 22 -3.51 -0.70 19.83
N THR A 23 -2.93 -1.57 20.66
CA THR A 23 -1.77 -2.34 20.22
C THR A 23 -2.31 -3.46 19.34
N ASN A 24 -1.75 -3.62 18.14
CA ASN A 24 -2.14 -4.62 17.15
C ASN A 24 -1.65 -6.04 17.56
N ASP A 25 -2.06 -6.47 18.76
CA ASP A 25 -1.71 -7.74 19.39
C ASP A 25 -2.58 -8.91 18.91
N ASP A 26 -3.37 -8.71 17.84
CA ASP A 26 -4.19 -9.77 17.24
C ASP A 26 -3.27 -10.88 16.70
N ILE A 27 -3.31 -12.03 17.38
CA ILE A 27 -2.55 -13.23 17.02
C ILE A 27 -3.17 -13.84 15.76
N ILE A 28 -2.44 -13.76 14.64
CA ILE A 28 -2.87 -14.31 13.36
C ILE A 28 -2.45 -15.79 13.19
N VAL A 29 -1.38 -16.21 13.87
CA VAL A 29 -0.95 -17.62 13.95
C VAL A 29 -0.52 -17.91 15.38
N SER A 30 -1.09 -18.95 15.99
CA SER A 30 -0.61 -19.49 17.26
C SER A 30 0.00 -20.87 17.04
N SER A 31 1.17 -21.12 17.61
CA SER A 31 1.93 -22.35 17.40
C SER A 31 2.74 -22.76 18.63
N THR A 32 3.25 -23.99 18.66
CA THR A 32 4.19 -24.44 19.70
C THR A 32 5.55 -23.74 19.66
N LEU A 33 5.83 -22.95 18.61
CA LEU A 33 7.04 -22.15 18.47
C LEU A 33 6.86 -20.71 18.98
N GLY A 34 5.62 -20.31 19.27
CA GLY A 34 5.24 -18.94 19.60
C GLY A 34 4.02 -18.49 18.78
N ASP A 35 3.55 -17.29 19.12
CA ASP A 35 2.47 -16.58 18.44
C ASP A 35 3.06 -15.54 17.48
N LEU A 36 2.46 -15.39 16.30
CA LEU A 36 2.72 -14.32 15.34
C LEU A 36 1.57 -13.32 15.41
N THR A 37 1.88 -12.07 15.72
CA THR A 37 0.87 -10.98 15.73
C THR A 37 0.73 -10.33 14.36
N GLN A 38 -0.41 -9.68 14.13
CA GLN A 38 -0.64 -8.85 12.94
C GLN A 38 0.45 -7.79 12.77
N GLN A 39 0.89 -7.15 13.86
CA GLN A 39 1.95 -6.13 13.82
C GLN A 39 3.28 -6.69 13.30
N GLN A 40 3.73 -7.83 13.83
CA GLN A 40 4.97 -8.48 13.41
C GLN A 40 4.92 -8.88 11.94
N PHE A 41 3.79 -9.45 11.50
CA PHE A 41 3.61 -9.81 10.10
C PHE A 41 3.57 -8.58 9.17
N TYR A 42 2.97 -7.48 9.61
CA TYR A 42 2.97 -6.22 8.87
C TYR A 42 4.37 -5.60 8.75
N GLU A 43 5.17 -5.61 9.83
CA GLU A 43 6.57 -5.11 9.83
C GLU A 43 7.45 -5.91 8.85
N GLU A 44 7.35 -7.24 8.86
CA GLU A 44 8.05 -8.13 7.90
C GLU A 44 7.58 -7.88 6.46
N MET A 45 6.28 -7.64 6.24
CA MET A 45 5.75 -7.25 4.92
C MET A 45 6.26 -5.88 4.46
N LEU A 46 6.39 -4.90 5.36
CA LEU A 46 6.97 -3.59 5.05
C LEU A 46 8.43 -3.72 4.61
N GLU A 47 9.23 -4.55 5.27
CA GLU A 47 10.64 -4.77 4.91
C GLU A 47 10.77 -5.49 3.56
N ILE A 48 9.99 -6.55 3.32
CA ILE A 48 10.15 -7.43 2.16
C ILE A 48 9.47 -6.86 0.89
N ALA A 49 8.28 -6.28 1.03
CA ALA A 49 7.41 -5.92 -0.10
C ALA A 49 6.85 -4.48 -0.04
N GLY A 50 6.99 -3.80 1.10
CA GLY A 50 6.55 -2.41 1.28
C GLY A 50 7.01 -1.44 0.18
N PRO A 51 8.30 -1.44 -0.25
CA PRO A 51 8.80 -0.55 -1.30
C PRO A 51 8.02 -0.62 -2.62
N SER A 52 8.00 -1.78 -3.25
CA SER A 52 7.37 -1.97 -4.56
C SER A 52 5.86 -1.83 -4.49
N MET A 53 5.23 -2.26 -3.39
CA MET A 53 3.80 -2.13 -3.21
C MET A 53 3.37 -0.67 -2.99
N LEU A 54 4.16 0.12 -2.25
CA LEU A 54 3.92 1.56 -2.08
C LEU A 54 4.11 2.33 -3.39
N GLU A 55 5.17 2.01 -4.15
CA GLU A 55 5.44 2.57 -5.48
C GLU A 55 4.25 2.33 -6.42
N GLN A 56 3.77 1.08 -6.52
CA GLN A 56 2.62 0.72 -7.35
C GLN A 56 1.34 1.46 -6.92
N ILE A 57 1.06 1.51 -5.61
CA ILE A 57 -0.14 2.14 -5.05
C ILE A 57 -0.15 3.66 -5.26
N ILE A 58 0.99 4.34 -5.09
CA ILE A 58 1.11 5.79 -5.34
C ILE A 58 1.01 6.06 -6.84
N THR A 59 1.71 5.28 -7.65
CA THR A 59 1.65 5.40 -9.12
C THR A 59 0.23 5.26 -9.64
N GLN A 60 -0.53 4.27 -9.15
CA GLN A 60 -1.93 4.11 -9.53
C GLN A 60 -2.78 5.32 -9.11
N GLN A 61 -2.68 5.78 -7.86
CA GLN A 61 -3.46 6.94 -7.38
C GLN A 61 -3.19 8.22 -8.18
N LEU A 62 -1.93 8.49 -8.54
CA LEU A 62 -1.54 9.64 -9.34
C LEU A 62 -2.11 9.58 -10.77
N LEU A 63 -2.21 8.37 -11.34
CA LEU A 63 -2.86 8.17 -12.63
C LEU A 63 -4.38 8.32 -12.51
N GLU A 64 -4.99 7.74 -11.48
CA GLU A 64 -6.44 7.83 -11.21
C GLU A 64 -6.93 9.26 -10.94
N GLU A 65 -6.07 10.17 -10.47
CA GLU A 65 -6.41 11.58 -10.28
C GLU A 65 -6.82 12.28 -11.60
N LYS A 66 -6.21 11.88 -12.73
CA LYS A 66 -6.37 12.56 -14.03
C LYS A 66 -6.92 11.66 -15.15
N TYR A 67 -6.78 10.35 -15.02
CA TYR A 67 -7.13 9.36 -16.04
C TYR A 67 -8.10 8.33 -15.47
N SER A 68 -8.97 7.81 -16.32
CA SER A 68 -9.94 6.79 -15.91
C SER A 68 -10.06 5.70 -16.97
N VAL A 69 -10.28 4.49 -16.49
CA VAL A 69 -10.56 3.29 -17.30
C VAL A 69 -11.92 2.76 -16.85
N SER A 70 -12.77 2.44 -17.81
CA SER A 70 -14.09 1.87 -17.56
C SER A 70 -14.01 0.36 -17.33
N GLU A 71 -14.98 -0.19 -16.60
CA GLU A 71 -15.14 -1.63 -16.40
C GLU A 71 -15.29 -2.41 -17.73
N GLU A 72 -15.87 -1.76 -18.75
CA GLU A 72 -16.02 -2.30 -20.10
C GLU A 72 -14.67 -2.45 -20.81
N GLU A 73 -13.76 -1.48 -20.67
CA GLU A 73 -12.39 -1.56 -21.21
C GLU A 73 -11.58 -2.67 -20.53
N VAL A 74 -11.63 -2.75 -19.19
CA VAL A 74 -10.98 -3.84 -18.43
C VAL A 74 -11.53 -5.21 -18.84
N THR A 75 -12.85 -5.31 -19.00
CA THR A 75 -13.49 -6.58 -19.38
C THR A 75 -13.16 -6.97 -20.82
N THR A 76 -13.11 -6.02 -21.74
CA THR A 76 -12.73 -6.27 -23.15
C THR A 76 -11.32 -6.83 -23.25
N GLU A 77 -10.35 -6.23 -22.56
CA GLU A 77 -8.96 -6.70 -22.57
C GLU A 77 -8.80 -8.03 -21.82
N PHE A 78 -9.53 -8.22 -20.72
CA PHE A 78 -9.55 -9.48 -19.98
C PHE A 78 -10.08 -10.65 -20.81
N GLU A 79 -11.23 -10.48 -21.49
CA GLU A 79 -11.76 -11.52 -22.36
C GLU A 79 -10.84 -11.75 -23.58
N THR A 80 -10.19 -10.71 -24.11
CA THR A 80 -9.19 -10.85 -25.19
C THR A 80 -8.00 -11.71 -24.76
N LEU A 81 -7.47 -11.50 -23.56
CA LEU A 81 -6.41 -12.34 -22.98
C LEU A 81 -6.91 -13.77 -22.72
N LYS A 82 -8.14 -13.92 -22.21
CA LYS A 82 -8.76 -15.22 -21.93
C LYS A 82 -8.99 -16.04 -23.19
N GLU A 83 -9.49 -15.43 -24.26
CA GLU A 83 -9.60 -16.06 -25.59
C GLU A 83 -8.24 -16.44 -26.16
N SER A 84 -7.21 -15.59 -25.97
CA SER A 84 -5.85 -15.83 -26.48
C SER A 84 -5.16 -17.04 -25.83
N TYR A 85 -5.40 -17.28 -24.53
CA TYR A 85 -4.90 -18.46 -23.82
C TYR A 85 -5.84 -19.67 -23.91
N GLY A 86 -7.13 -19.46 -24.16
CA GLY A 86 -8.13 -20.53 -24.30
C GLY A 86 -8.17 -21.46 -23.08
N ASP A 87 -8.18 -22.77 -23.34
CA ASP A 87 -8.31 -23.81 -22.30
C ASP A 87 -7.20 -23.75 -21.23
N THR A 88 -6.02 -23.21 -21.54
CA THR A 88 -4.90 -23.10 -20.58
C THR A 88 -4.92 -21.81 -19.76
N PHE A 89 -5.91 -20.93 -19.93
CA PHE A 89 -5.97 -19.63 -19.25
C PHE A 89 -5.84 -19.75 -17.72
N ALA A 90 -6.66 -20.61 -17.09
CA ALA A 90 -6.69 -20.76 -15.63
C ALA A 90 -5.34 -21.26 -15.08
N GLU A 91 -4.77 -22.31 -15.69
CA GLU A 91 -3.46 -22.84 -15.33
C GLU A 91 -2.33 -21.80 -15.53
N THR A 92 -2.44 -20.97 -16.57
CA THR A 92 -1.46 -19.92 -16.88
C THR A 92 -1.47 -18.81 -15.84
N ILE A 93 -2.64 -18.32 -15.42
CA ILE A 93 -2.71 -17.25 -14.40
C ILE A 93 -2.32 -17.78 -13.02
N GLU A 94 -2.77 -19.00 -12.66
CA GLU A 94 -2.42 -19.63 -11.38
C GLU A 94 -0.91 -19.90 -11.26
N ALA A 95 -0.27 -20.36 -12.34
CA ALA A 95 1.19 -20.56 -12.38
C ALA A 95 2.01 -19.26 -12.21
N ASN A 96 1.40 -18.09 -12.44
CA ASN A 96 1.99 -16.78 -12.18
C ASN A 96 1.54 -16.18 -10.83
N GLY A 97 0.83 -16.93 -10.00
CA GLY A 97 0.30 -16.47 -8.71
C GLY A 97 -0.88 -15.48 -8.83
N LEU A 98 -1.55 -15.45 -9.99
CA LEU A 98 -2.64 -14.52 -10.28
C LEU A 98 -4.01 -15.19 -10.16
N THR A 99 -5.00 -14.42 -9.73
CA THR A 99 -6.43 -14.73 -9.84
C THR A 99 -7.03 -13.96 -11.02
N GLU A 100 -8.27 -14.24 -11.42
CA GLU A 100 -8.96 -13.40 -12.41
C GLU A 100 -9.10 -11.94 -11.92
N GLU A 101 -9.24 -11.73 -10.61
CA GLU A 101 -9.32 -10.41 -9.98
C GLU A 101 -7.98 -9.66 -10.03
N SER A 102 -6.86 -10.29 -9.65
CA SER A 102 -5.55 -9.63 -9.72
C SER A 102 -5.09 -9.41 -11.16
N LEU A 103 -5.47 -10.28 -12.11
CA LEU A 103 -5.27 -10.03 -13.52
C LEU A 103 -6.08 -8.81 -14.01
N ARG A 104 -7.35 -8.66 -13.60
CA ARG A 104 -8.17 -7.48 -13.94
C ARG A 104 -7.59 -6.19 -13.36
N ALA A 105 -7.02 -6.24 -12.15
CA ALA A 105 -6.29 -5.11 -11.57
C ALA A 105 -5.03 -4.74 -12.39
N ASN A 106 -4.24 -5.73 -12.82
CA ASN A 106 -3.07 -5.50 -13.67
C ASN A 106 -3.45 -4.91 -15.05
N ILE A 107 -4.53 -5.40 -15.65
CA ILE A 107 -5.10 -4.86 -16.90
C ILE A 107 -5.51 -3.41 -16.72
N TYR A 108 -6.27 -3.11 -15.65
CA TYR A 108 -6.71 -1.76 -15.32
C TYR A 108 -5.54 -0.78 -15.16
N PHE A 109 -4.49 -1.19 -14.44
CA PHE A 109 -3.26 -0.41 -14.29
C PHE A 109 -2.54 -0.17 -15.62
N SER A 110 -2.42 -1.19 -16.49
CA SER A 110 -1.84 -1.02 -17.83
C SER A 110 -2.64 -0.05 -18.68
N LEU A 111 -3.97 -0.18 -18.68
CA LEU A 111 -4.87 0.72 -19.43
C LEU A 111 -4.80 2.16 -18.90
N LEU A 112 -4.68 2.37 -17.58
CA LEU A 112 -4.44 3.69 -17.00
C LEU A 112 -3.14 4.30 -17.53
N ARG A 113 -2.03 3.55 -17.43
CA ARG A 113 -0.71 3.98 -17.91
C ARG A 113 -0.75 4.34 -19.39
N ASP A 114 -1.31 3.47 -20.22
CA ASP A 114 -1.28 3.63 -21.67
C ASP A 114 -2.17 4.81 -22.11
N LYS A 115 -3.31 5.05 -21.45
CA LYS A 115 -4.10 6.28 -21.60
C LYS A 115 -3.34 7.51 -21.16
N ALA A 116 -2.65 7.45 -20.02
CA ALA A 116 -1.94 8.57 -19.43
C ALA A 116 -0.82 9.07 -20.34
N VAL A 117 0.05 8.16 -20.80
CA VAL A 117 1.12 8.41 -21.80
C VAL A 117 0.53 8.93 -23.12
N THR A 118 -0.56 8.34 -23.62
CA THR A 118 -1.19 8.77 -24.88
C THR A 118 -1.79 10.18 -24.77
N ALA A 119 -2.37 10.53 -23.63
CA ALA A 119 -3.04 11.80 -23.41
C ALA A 119 -2.07 12.94 -23.04
N SER A 120 -0.97 12.65 -22.33
CA SER A 120 0.07 13.63 -22.03
C SER A 120 1.01 13.88 -23.22
N GLY A 121 1.27 12.85 -24.03
CA GLY A 121 2.32 12.87 -25.06
C GLY A 121 3.74 12.81 -24.49
N GLN A 122 3.88 12.50 -23.20
CA GLN A 122 5.15 12.32 -22.49
C GLN A 122 5.44 10.82 -22.33
N ASP A 123 6.70 10.44 -22.20
CA ASP A 123 7.04 9.13 -21.63
C ASP A 123 6.55 9.01 -20.18
N PHE A 124 6.47 7.78 -19.70
CA PHE A 124 5.88 7.49 -18.40
C PHE A 124 6.66 8.09 -17.24
N ASP A 125 7.99 8.04 -17.28
CA ASP A 125 8.86 8.53 -16.20
C ASP A 125 8.70 10.05 -16.02
N THR A 126 8.71 10.80 -17.13
CA THR A 126 8.47 12.24 -17.13
C THR A 126 7.05 12.58 -16.63
N LEU A 127 6.04 11.84 -17.07
CA LEU A 127 4.66 12.02 -16.61
C LEU A 127 4.52 11.78 -15.10
N MET A 128 5.17 10.74 -14.57
CA MET A 128 5.13 10.43 -13.13
C MET A 128 5.85 11.49 -12.29
N ALA A 129 6.97 12.04 -12.78
CA ALA A 129 7.65 13.16 -12.13
C ALA A 129 6.75 14.41 -12.05
N ASP A 130 6.10 14.78 -13.17
CA ASP A 130 5.16 15.90 -13.22
C ASP A 130 3.97 15.68 -12.26
N LEU A 131 3.44 14.46 -12.17
CA LEU A 131 2.33 14.11 -11.27
C LEU A 131 2.74 14.18 -9.80
N LEU A 132 3.95 13.71 -9.45
CA LEU A 132 4.49 13.78 -8.09
C LEU A 132 4.71 15.23 -7.63
N GLU A 133 5.23 16.12 -8.48
CA GLU A 133 5.40 17.53 -8.15
C GLU A 133 4.05 18.24 -7.90
N GLN A 134 3.01 17.87 -8.64
CA GLN A 134 1.68 18.49 -8.55
C GLN A 134 0.84 18.04 -7.35
N SER A 135 1.15 16.89 -6.75
CA SER A 135 0.30 16.20 -5.77
C SER A 135 0.79 16.28 -4.32
N GLU A 136 1.97 16.86 -4.08
CA GLU A 136 2.57 17.08 -2.74
C GLU A 136 2.64 15.79 -1.87
N VAL A 137 2.88 14.62 -2.49
CA VAL A 137 2.87 13.31 -1.82
C VAL A 137 3.82 13.29 -0.60
N THR A 138 3.23 13.11 0.57
CA THR A 138 3.94 13.02 1.85
C THR A 138 3.75 11.62 2.44
N ILE A 139 4.87 10.96 2.80
CA ILE A 139 4.84 9.64 3.45
C ILE A 139 4.91 9.82 4.96
N GLU A 140 3.80 9.58 5.65
CA GLU A 140 3.70 9.77 7.11
C GLU A 140 4.39 8.65 7.93
N HIS A 141 4.55 7.44 7.37
CA HIS A 141 5.14 6.31 8.08
C HIS A 141 6.67 6.35 8.01
N PRO A 142 7.41 6.46 9.14
CA PRO A 142 8.86 6.69 9.13
C PRO A 142 9.65 5.65 8.33
N ASP A 143 9.32 4.37 8.48
CA ASP A 143 10.04 3.30 7.78
C ASP A 143 9.81 3.33 6.26
N LEU A 144 8.66 3.88 5.82
CA LEU A 144 8.34 4.07 4.40
C LEU A 144 8.95 5.36 3.80
N GLN A 145 9.34 6.34 4.62
CA GLN A 145 9.98 7.58 4.13
C GLN A 145 11.31 7.29 3.45
N HIS A 146 12.21 6.58 4.15
CA HIS A 146 13.52 6.21 3.59
C HIS A 146 13.39 5.33 2.33
N ILE A 147 12.38 4.46 2.33
CA ILE A 147 12.01 3.65 1.18
C ILE A 147 11.62 4.55 -0.01
N PHE A 148 10.69 5.49 0.17
CA PHE A 148 10.19 6.35 -0.91
C PHE A 148 11.23 7.36 -1.42
N GLU A 149 12.13 7.86 -0.56
CA GLU A 149 13.27 8.72 -0.95
C GLU A 149 14.22 8.07 -1.96
N LYS A 150 14.28 6.72 -2.00
CA LYS A 150 15.10 5.97 -2.96
C LYS A 150 14.51 5.99 -4.37
N TYR A 151 13.19 6.10 -4.51
CA TYR A 151 12.46 6.02 -5.78
C TYR A 151 12.04 7.39 -6.33
N THR A 152 11.94 8.40 -5.46
CA THR A 152 11.72 9.80 -5.87
C THR A 152 12.99 10.52 -6.35
N GLN A 153 14.17 9.95 -6.11
CA GLN A 153 15.40 10.42 -6.75
C GLN A 153 15.44 9.95 -8.21
N PRO A 154 15.61 10.85 -9.20
CA PRO A 154 15.73 10.46 -10.59
C PRO A 154 16.92 9.52 -10.79
N ALA A 155 16.83 8.62 -11.78
CA ALA A 155 17.74 7.50 -12.01
C ALA A 155 19.20 7.87 -12.39
N GLU A 156 19.61 9.14 -12.26
CA GLU A 156 20.88 9.72 -12.70
C GLU A 156 22.11 9.35 -11.81
N LYS A 157 22.03 8.27 -11.02
CA LYS A 157 23.13 7.80 -10.17
C LYS A 157 23.48 6.31 -10.27
N ALA A 158 22.87 5.56 -11.19
CA ALA A 158 23.22 4.16 -11.42
C ALA A 158 24.44 3.96 -12.37
N GLU A 159 24.95 5.00 -13.03
CA GLU A 159 26.08 4.92 -13.98
C GLU A 159 27.49 5.13 -13.38
N ASN A 160 27.64 5.26 -12.06
CA ASN A 160 28.93 5.62 -11.43
C ASN A 160 29.43 4.64 -10.34
N GLU A 161 29.16 3.34 -10.48
CA GLU A 161 29.89 2.27 -9.75
C GLU A 161 30.22 1.08 -10.68
N GLU A 162 31.30 1.21 -11.46
CA GLU A 162 32.04 0.10 -12.13
C GLU A 162 33.51 0.13 -11.67
#